data_AF-A0A0J0UVR2-F1
#
_entry.id   AF-A0A0J0UVR2-F1
#
_cell.length_a   1.000
_cell.length_b   1.000
_cell.length_c   1.000
_cell.angle_alpha   90.00
_cell.angle_beta   90.00
_cell.angle_gamma   90.00
#
_symmetry.space_group_name_H-M   'P 1'
#
loop_
_entity.id
_entity.type
_entity.pdbx_description
1 polymer ?
#
loop_
_entity_poly.entity_id
_entity_poly.type
_entity_poly.pdbx_seq_one_letter_code
_entity_poly.pdbx_strand_id
1 'polypeptide(L)'
;MQVASWLSEFEPPLEVPEVFIEQLREQLEVTARHAAAIVRSTAPEQLPIRVPKSRLADLDCCERKALAAYQADHAEQSITAPMLRGVALDRFVTYQLVAGRVTEPLQTCLSMLEAEAEDSAIAAFEALGPEASAALIDPLAAQVADAWSGIDPAWVPRTQSKAAAVFADGAVVCSGIIDVELGGPSAGVPGVIVEVKSGKPVAAHQAEAYLYGLLLALRDGLAPGAVARWYPGSDLAAVAVSEGLLESAATRLERAMLRWAELLCGRTPQESSGPWCGWCPDNEVCPSSRVDPGAPAGAEGDLEFEAEFDPERDW
;
A
#
# COMPACT_ATOMS: atom_id res chain seq x y z
N MET A 1 19.05 12.03 -6.12
CA MET A 1 18.88 13.05 -5.06
C MET A 1 18.69 12.34 -3.74
N GLN A 2 19.44 12.74 -2.70
CA GLN A 2 19.28 12.18 -1.35
C GLN A 2 17.98 12.69 -0.72
N VAL A 3 17.35 11.87 0.13
CA VAL A 3 16.12 12.24 0.86
C VAL A 3 16.35 13.49 1.71
N ALA A 4 17.50 13.61 2.36
CA ALA A 4 17.86 14.79 3.17
C ALA A 4 17.87 16.09 2.35
N SER A 5 18.38 16.05 1.13
CA SER A 5 18.40 17.21 0.22
C SER A 5 16.97 17.65 -0.12
N TRP A 6 16.11 16.69 -0.46
CA TRP A 6 14.71 16.97 -0.76
C TRP A 6 13.98 17.56 0.45
N LEU A 7 14.18 17.02 1.65
CA LEU A 7 13.58 17.55 2.88
C LEU A 7 14.00 18.99 3.18
N SER A 8 15.26 19.34 2.89
CA SER A 8 15.77 20.70 3.12
C SER A 8 15.16 21.74 2.18
N GLU A 9 14.67 21.29 1.02
CA GLU A 9 14.00 22.11 0.00
C GLU A 9 12.47 21.97 0.06
N PHE A 10 11.95 21.10 0.94
CA PHE A 10 10.53 20.81 0.99
C PHE A 10 9.76 21.99 1.60
N GLU A 11 9.04 22.69 0.73
CA GLU A 11 8.04 23.67 1.14
C GLU A 11 6.68 22.96 1.26
N PRO A 12 6.04 23.00 2.45
CA PRO A 12 4.75 22.38 2.61
C PRO A 12 3.71 23.03 1.71
N PRO A 13 2.81 22.25 1.11
CA PRO A 13 1.65 22.80 0.41
C PRO A 13 0.72 23.51 1.40
N LEU A 14 -0.33 24.15 0.86
CA LEU A 14 -1.44 24.64 1.69
C LEU A 14 -1.98 23.51 2.57
N GLU A 15 -2.10 23.81 3.85
CA GLU A 15 -2.59 22.87 4.85
C GLU A 15 -4.04 22.47 4.55
N VAL A 16 -4.32 21.17 4.59
CA VAL A 16 -5.68 20.67 4.50
C VAL A 16 -6.41 21.02 5.80
N PRO A 17 -7.55 21.72 5.76
CA PRO A 17 -8.26 22.13 6.98
C PRO A 17 -8.67 20.92 7.84
N GLU A 18 -8.50 21.03 9.17
CA GLU A 18 -8.93 19.98 10.11
C GLU A 18 -10.41 19.60 9.94
N VAL A 19 -11.28 20.61 9.72
CA VAL A 19 -12.71 20.42 9.47
C VAL A 19 -12.98 19.53 8.25
N PHE A 20 -12.14 19.58 7.22
CA PHE A 20 -12.27 18.70 6.05
C PHE A 20 -11.94 17.25 6.41
N ILE A 21 -10.92 17.03 7.24
CA ILE A 21 -10.56 15.69 7.74
C ILE A 21 -11.68 15.11 8.61
N GLU A 22 -12.31 15.94 9.46
CA GLU A 22 -13.48 15.57 10.26
C GLU A 22 -14.66 15.15 9.37
N GLN A 23 -14.94 15.90 8.31
CA GLN A 23 -15.99 15.57 7.34
C GLN A 23 -15.72 14.22 6.64
N LEU A 24 -14.49 13.97 6.20
CA LEU A 24 -14.11 12.67 5.62
C LEU A 24 -14.29 11.52 6.63
N ARG A 25 -13.96 11.75 7.91
CA ARG A 25 -14.18 10.77 8.97
C ARG A 25 -15.65 10.46 9.17
N GLU A 26 -16.52 11.47 9.20
CA GLU A 26 -17.97 11.29 9.33
C GLU A 26 -18.56 10.53 8.14
N GLN A 27 -18.11 10.86 6.93
CA GLN A 27 -18.51 10.17 5.70
C GLN A 27 -18.16 8.67 5.75
N LEU A 28 -16.90 8.37 6.08
CA LEU A 28 -16.41 6.99 6.24
C LEU A 28 -17.13 6.24 7.36
N GLU A 29 -17.48 6.91 8.46
CA GLU A 29 -18.23 6.35 9.57
C GLU A 29 -19.65 5.91 9.15
N VAL A 30 -20.34 6.72 8.33
CA VAL A 30 -21.64 6.35 7.76
C VAL A 30 -21.53 5.11 6.87
N THR A 31 -20.54 5.09 5.97
CA THR A 31 -20.29 3.94 5.08
C THR A 31 -19.94 2.68 5.87
N ALA A 32 -19.09 2.81 6.89
CA ALA A 32 -18.69 1.70 7.75
C ALA A 32 -19.87 1.11 8.54
N ARG A 33 -20.79 1.94 9.05
CA ARG A 33 -22.01 1.46 9.72
C ARG A 33 -22.89 0.68 8.76
N HIS A 34 -22.99 1.12 7.51
CA HIS A 34 -23.75 0.39 6.49
C HIS A 34 -23.10 -0.96 6.17
N ALA A 35 -21.79 -0.99 5.90
CA ALA A 35 -21.03 -2.22 5.68
C ALA A 35 -21.18 -3.20 6.87
N ALA A 36 -21.06 -2.70 8.10
CA ALA A 36 -21.24 -3.50 9.30
C ALA A 36 -22.68 -4.03 9.46
N ALA A 37 -23.70 -3.26 9.07
CA ALA A 37 -25.09 -3.71 9.12
C ALA A 37 -25.36 -4.87 8.13
N ILE A 38 -24.81 -4.80 6.91
CA ILE A 38 -24.88 -5.88 5.93
C ILE A 38 -24.33 -7.17 6.54
N VAL A 39 -23.09 -7.13 7.05
CA VAL A 39 -22.42 -8.31 7.64
C VAL A 39 -23.13 -8.80 8.89
N ARG A 40 -23.54 -7.91 9.79
CA ARG A 40 -24.24 -8.30 11.04
C ARG A 40 -25.53 -9.07 10.78
N SER A 41 -26.24 -8.73 9.70
CA SER A 41 -27.51 -9.37 9.36
C SER A 41 -27.35 -10.76 8.72
N THR A 42 -26.23 -11.01 8.03
CA THR A 42 -26.08 -12.17 7.14
C THR A 42 -24.95 -13.12 7.58
N ALA A 43 -23.82 -12.57 8.04
CA ALA A 43 -22.62 -13.30 8.41
C ALA A 43 -21.93 -12.65 9.63
N PRO A 44 -22.61 -12.57 10.80
CA PRO A 44 -22.11 -11.83 11.97
C PRO A 44 -20.75 -12.31 12.48
N GLU A 45 -20.37 -13.57 12.22
CA GLU A 45 -19.06 -14.15 12.55
C GLU A 45 -17.89 -13.52 11.77
N GLN A 46 -18.17 -12.81 10.68
CA GLN A 46 -17.17 -12.07 9.90
C GLN A 46 -16.83 -10.70 10.49
N LEU A 47 -17.47 -10.30 11.60
CA LEU A 47 -17.13 -9.09 12.33
C LEU A 47 -15.91 -9.30 13.24
N PRO A 48 -15.00 -8.31 13.36
CA PRO A 48 -15.00 -7.03 12.64
C PRO A 48 -14.55 -7.18 11.18
N ILE A 49 -15.12 -6.35 10.30
CA ILE A 49 -14.70 -6.24 8.90
C ILE A 49 -13.30 -5.63 8.87
N ARG A 50 -12.31 -6.42 8.46
CA ARG A 50 -10.92 -5.96 8.31
C ARG A 50 -10.63 -5.63 6.86
N VAL A 51 -10.22 -4.39 6.60
CA VAL A 51 -9.79 -3.90 5.30
C VAL A 51 -8.32 -3.44 5.39
N PRO A 52 -7.35 -4.36 5.51
CA PRO A 52 -5.94 -3.97 5.45
C PRO A 52 -5.58 -3.41 4.06
N LYS A 53 -4.46 -2.70 3.95
CA LYS A 53 -3.95 -2.16 2.68
C LYS A 53 -3.92 -3.21 1.55
N SER A 54 -3.49 -4.43 1.84
CA SER A 54 -3.44 -5.55 0.90
C SER A 54 -4.83 -5.93 0.37
N ARG A 55 -5.84 -5.98 1.26
CA ARG A 55 -7.24 -6.23 0.89
C ARG A 55 -7.74 -5.22 -0.13
N LEU A 56 -7.44 -3.96 0.11
CA LEU A 56 -7.87 -2.86 -0.74
C LEU A 56 -7.16 -2.93 -2.10
N ALA A 57 -5.84 -3.21 -2.12
CA ALA A 57 -5.10 -3.44 -3.36
C ALA A 57 -5.65 -4.63 -4.16
N ASP A 58 -6.05 -5.72 -3.50
CA ASP A 58 -6.63 -6.88 -4.18
C ASP A 58 -8.02 -6.57 -4.75
N LEU A 59 -8.87 -5.85 -4.02
CA LEU A 59 -10.22 -5.47 -4.48
C LEU A 59 -10.20 -4.54 -5.69
N ASP A 60 -9.16 -3.71 -5.84
CA ASP A 60 -8.96 -2.89 -7.03
C ASP A 60 -8.57 -3.70 -8.26
N CYS A 61 -7.81 -4.78 -8.05
CA CYS A 61 -7.43 -5.69 -9.12
C CYS A 61 -8.58 -6.61 -9.51
N CYS A 62 -9.10 -7.39 -8.55
CA CYS A 62 -10.05 -8.46 -8.78
C CYS A 62 -10.66 -8.93 -7.45
N GLU A 63 -11.99 -8.99 -7.33
CA GLU A 63 -12.65 -9.41 -6.08
C GLU A 63 -12.39 -10.88 -5.77
N ARG A 64 -12.27 -11.72 -6.80
CA ARG A 64 -11.92 -13.13 -6.62
C ARG A 64 -10.52 -13.28 -6.04
N LYS A 65 -9.55 -12.46 -6.49
CA LYS A 65 -8.22 -12.43 -5.90
C LYS A 65 -8.29 -12.06 -4.42
N ALA A 66 -9.06 -11.03 -4.08
CA ALA A 66 -9.25 -10.64 -2.68
C ALA A 66 -9.81 -11.80 -1.86
N LEU A 67 -10.93 -12.43 -2.28
CA LEU A 67 -11.50 -13.57 -1.56
C LEU A 67 -10.53 -14.76 -1.46
N ALA A 68 -9.85 -15.11 -2.55
CA ALA A 68 -8.88 -16.20 -2.55
C ALA A 68 -7.73 -15.93 -1.59
N ALA A 69 -7.19 -14.69 -1.56
CA ALA A 69 -6.16 -14.29 -0.61
C ALA A 69 -6.64 -14.32 0.85
N TYR A 70 -7.90 -13.95 1.11
CA TYR A 70 -8.51 -14.07 2.44
C TYR A 70 -8.61 -15.51 2.93
N GLN A 71 -9.00 -16.42 2.03
CA GLN A 71 -9.20 -17.82 2.36
C GLN A 71 -7.88 -18.57 2.45
N ALA A 72 -6.90 -18.16 1.65
CA ALA A 72 -5.54 -18.68 1.65
C ALA A 72 -4.69 -18.18 2.81
N ASP A 73 -5.18 -17.27 3.67
CA ASP A 73 -4.47 -16.65 4.80
C ASP A 73 -4.08 -17.65 5.93
N HIS A 74 -4.05 -18.95 5.62
CA HIS A 74 -3.63 -20.08 6.44
C HIS A 74 -2.83 -21.14 5.65
N ALA A 75 -2.50 -20.90 4.38
CA ALA A 75 -1.71 -21.80 3.56
C ALA A 75 -0.24 -21.34 3.53
N GLU A 76 0.70 -22.28 3.62
CA GLU A 76 2.14 -22.02 3.48
C GLU A 76 2.44 -21.47 2.07
N GLN A 77 2.48 -20.15 1.93
CA GLN A 77 2.96 -19.52 0.70
C GLN A 77 4.49 -19.57 0.69
N SER A 78 5.07 -20.09 -0.39
CA SER A 78 6.51 -20.08 -0.56
C SER A 78 7.02 -18.63 -0.71
N ILE A 79 7.90 -18.19 0.19
CA ILE A 79 8.53 -16.88 0.09
C ILE A 79 9.43 -16.84 -1.15
N THR A 80 9.23 -15.81 -1.98
CA THR A 80 9.97 -15.64 -3.23
C THR A 80 11.16 -14.68 -3.06
N ALA A 81 12.15 -14.74 -3.95
CA ALA A 81 13.29 -13.82 -3.93
C ALA A 81 12.88 -12.32 -3.97
N PRO A 82 11.88 -11.88 -4.77
CA PRO A 82 11.37 -10.51 -4.69
C PRO A 82 10.81 -10.14 -3.31
N MET A 83 10.16 -11.07 -2.62
CA MET A 83 9.65 -10.85 -1.26
C MET A 83 10.81 -10.68 -0.27
N LEU A 84 11.82 -11.57 -0.30
CA LEU A 84 13.03 -11.44 0.51
C LEU A 84 13.74 -10.10 0.26
N ARG A 85 13.79 -9.65 -0.99
CA ARG A 85 14.36 -8.35 -1.35
C ARG A 85 13.57 -7.19 -0.76
N GLY A 86 12.24 -7.27 -0.70
CA GLY A 86 11.39 -6.30 0.01
C GLY A 86 11.64 -6.30 1.52
N VAL A 87 11.59 -7.49 2.12
CA VAL A 87 11.85 -7.72 3.56
C VAL A 87 13.18 -7.11 4.00
N ALA A 88 14.26 -7.35 3.25
CA ALA A 88 15.57 -6.76 3.53
C ALA A 88 15.59 -5.24 3.35
N LEU A 89 14.90 -4.72 2.33
CA LEU A 89 14.87 -3.29 2.03
C LEU A 89 14.27 -2.48 3.19
N ASP A 90 13.13 -2.91 3.72
CA ASP A 90 12.43 -2.21 4.82
C ASP A 90 13.31 -2.15 6.07
N ARG A 91 14.02 -3.25 6.34
CA ARG A 91 14.95 -3.39 7.46
C ARG A 91 16.20 -2.54 7.27
N PHE A 92 16.76 -2.47 6.07
CA PHE A 92 17.90 -1.59 5.80
C PHE A 92 17.54 -0.12 5.90
N VAL A 93 16.36 0.30 5.41
CA VAL A 93 15.91 1.69 5.60
C VAL A 93 15.72 2.00 7.09
N THR A 94 15.09 1.10 7.83
CA THR A 94 14.93 1.23 9.28
C THR A 94 16.28 1.35 10.00
N TYR A 95 17.21 0.43 9.71
CA TYR A 95 18.54 0.44 10.29
C TYR A 95 19.32 1.71 9.92
N GLN A 96 19.23 2.17 8.67
CA GLN A 96 19.88 3.38 8.21
C GLN A 96 19.42 4.63 8.94
N LEU A 97 18.12 4.72 9.25
CA LEU A 97 17.54 5.85 9.97
C LEU A 97 17.86 5.84 11.47
N VAL A 98 18.01 4.64 12.07
CA VAL A 98 18.18 4.49 13.53
C VAL A 98 19.63 4.31 13.96
N ALA A 99 20.38 3.46 13.26
CA ALA A 99 21.73 3.02 13.62
C ALA A 99 22.80 3.45 12.61
N GLY A 100 22.41 3.98 11.45
CA GLY A 100 23.31 4.42 10.40
C GLY A 100 23.64 3.32 9.39
N ARG A 101 24.79 3.43 8.72
CA ARG A 101 25.12 2.57 7.57
C ARG A 101 25.12 1.08 7.93
N VAL A 102 24.42 0.28 7.11
CA VAL A 102 24.51 -1.18 7.14
C VAL A 102 25.84 -1.62 6.53
N THR A 103 26.69 -2.28 7.30
CA THR A 103 28.02 -2.76 6.84
C THR A 103 28.06 -4.25 6.54
N GLU A 104 27.20 -5.04 7.19
CA GLU A 104 27.11 -6.50 7.02
C GLU A 104 25.66 -6.89 6.65
N PRO A 105 25.24 -6.68 5.39
CA PRO A 105 23.82 -6.67 5.01
C PRO A 105 23.06 -7.93 5.40
N LEU A 106 23.59 -9.12 5.10
CA LEU A 106 22.93 -10.38 5.43
C LEU A 106 22.83 -10.60 6.94
N GLN A 107 23.92 -10.41 7.68
CA GLN A 107 23.91 -10.61 9.12
C GLN A 107 22.98 -9.60 9.83
N THR A 108 23.01 -8.33 9.42
CA THR A 108 22.10 -7.31 9.95
C THR A 108 20.64 -7.65 9.65
N CYS A 109 20.32 -8.08 8.43
CA CYS A 109 18.97 -8.48 8.05
C CYS A 109 18.47 -9.66 8.91
N LEU A 110 19.27 -10.73 9.04
CA LEU A 110 18.94 -11.91 9.84
C LEU A 110 18.76 -11.55 11.31
N SER A 111 19.64 -10.74 11.90
CA SER A 111 19.51 -10.33 13.31
C SER A 111 18.26 -9.47 13.56
N MET A 112 17.83 -8.65 12.60
CA MET A 112 16.56 -7.92 12.70
C MET A 112 15.35 -8.87 12.59
N LEU A 113 15.40 -9.83 11.66
CA LEU A 113 14.34 -10.84 11.51
C LEU A 113 14.21 -11.73 12.77
N GLU A 114 15.32 -12.11 13.38
CA GLU A 114 15.34 -12.86 14.64
C GLU A 114 14.68 -12.07 15.77
N ALA A 115 14.95 -10.76 15.87
CA ALA A 115 14.35 -9.89 16.87
C ALA A 115 12.83 -9.71 16.66
N GLU A 116 12.35 -9.86 15.43
CA GLU A 116 10.94 -9.76 15.03
C GLU A 116 10.22 -11.12 15.01
N ALA A 117 10.93 -12.23 15.26
CA ALA A 117 10.44 -13.60 15.16
C ALA A 117 9.88 -13.98 13.77
N GLU A 118 10.55 -13.51 12.72
CA GLU A 118 10.19 -13.75 11.31
C GLU A 118 10.84 -15.04 10.77
N ASP A 119 10.56 -16.18 11.41
CA ASP A 119 11.21 -17.48 11.15
C ASP A 119 11.11 -17.93 9.68
N SER A 120 9.99 -17.63 9.03
CA SER A 120 9.76 -18.01 7.63
C SER A 120 10.73 -17.31 6.67
N ALA A 121 10.99 -16.02 6.88
CA ALA A 121 11.93 -15.24 6.08
C ALA A 121 13.38 -15.67 6.35
N ILE A 122 13.72 -15.97 7.60
CA ILE A 122 15.03 -16.53 7.98
C ILE A 122 15.27 -17.84 7.23
N ALA A 123 14.34 -18.80 7.34
CA ALA A 123 14.44 -20.09 6.66
C ALA A 123 14.55 -19.94 5.13
N ALA A 124 13.89 -18.94 4.55
CA ALA A 124 13.98 -18.66 3.12
C ALA A 124 15.34 -18.07 2.70
N PHE A 125 15.97 -17.21 3.52
CA PHE A 125 17.35 -16.77 3.29
C PHE A 125 18.36 -17.91 3.45
N GLU A 126 18.18 -18.77 4.45
CA GLU A 126 19.01 -19.97 4.65
C GLU A 126 18.92 -20.93 3.46
N ALA A 127 17.70 -21.19 2.97
CA ALA A 127 17.45 -22.04 1.81
C ALA A 127 18.08 -21.48 0.51
N LEU A 128 18.12 -20.15 0.36
CA LEU A 128 18.80 -19.50 -0.76
C LEU A 128 20.33 -19.66 -0.68
N GLY A 129 20.87 -19.76 0.55
CA GLY A 129 22.29 -19.83 0.82
C GLY A 129 22.97 -18.46 0.87
N PRO A 130 24.13 -18.34 1.55
CA PRO A 130 24.72 -17.05 1.90
C PRO A 130 25.16 -16.22 0.68
N GLU A 131 25.74 -16.85 -0.34
CA GLU A 131 26.22 -16.16 -1.54
C GLU A 131 25.08 -15.55 -2.35
N ALA A 132 24.01 -16.33 -2.60
CA ALA A 132 22.85 -15.84 -3.33
C ALA A 132 22.04 -14.83 -2.53
N SER A 133 21.98 -15.00 -1.20
CA SER A 133 21.38 -14.01 -0.29
C SER A 133 22.12 -12.67 -0.31
N ALA A 134 23.46 -12.70 -0.25
CA ALA A 134 24.28 -11.49 -0.37
C ALA A 134 24.11 -10.82 -1.73
N ALA A 135 24.18 -11.57 -2.83
CA ALA A 135 23.96 -11.04 -4.18
C ALA A 135 22.57 -10.38 -4.35
N LEU A 136 21.55 -10.89 -3.64
CA LEU A 136 20.19 -10.36 -3.67
C LEU A 136 20.05 -9.00 -2.96
N ILE A 137 20.76 -8.80 -1.84
CA ILE A 137 20.48 -7.69 -0.90
C ILE A 137 21.63 -6.70 -0.72
N ASP A 138 22.90 -7.05 -0.98
CA ASP A 138 24.04 -6.14 -0.83
C ASP A 138 23.88 -4.85 -1.64
N PRO A 139 23.40 -4.88 -2.90
CA PRO A 139 23.15 -3.65 -3.65
C PRO A 139 22.11 -2.75 -3.00
N LEU A 140 21.15 -3.31 -2.25
CA LEU A 140 20.14 -2.53 -1.54
C LEU A 140 20.75 -1.74 -0.40
N ALA A 141 21.60 -2.36 0.40
CA ALA A 141 22.23 -1.71 1.54
C ALA A 141 23.02 -0.46 1.10
N ALA A 142 23.77 -0.56 0.00
CA ALA A 142 24.49 0.59 -0.57
C ALA A 142 23.54 1.69 -1.04
N GLN A 143 22.49 1.34 -1.80
CA GLN A 143 21.52 2.31 -2.32
C GLN A 143 20.72 2.99 -1.20
N VAL A 144 20.40 2.26 -0.13
CA VAL A 144 19.76 2.82 1.07
C VAL A 144 20.70 3.79 1.77
N ALA A 145 21.97 3.41 1.96
CA ALA A 145 22.95 4.27 2.60
C ALA A 145 23.16 5.58 1.83
N ASP A 146 23.16 5.53 0.50
CA ASP A 146 23.32 6.71 -0.33
C ASP A 146 22.07 7.60 -0.31
N ALA A 147 20.87 7.02 -0.32
CA ALA A 147 19.62 7.77 -0.39
C ALA A 147 19.17 8.36 0.95
N TRP A 148 19.35 7.63 2.05
CA TRP A 148 18.76 7.93 3.37
C TRP A 148 19.75 8.51 4.38
N SER A 149 21.00 8.79 3.98
CA SER A 149 21.99 9.45 4.84
C SER A 149 21.69 10.93 5.04
N GLY A 150 22.08 11.47 6.20
CA GLY A 150 22.15 12.92 6.44
C GLY A 150 20.80 13.58 6.76
N ILE A 151 19.76 12.81 7.01
CA ILE A 151 18.47 13.34 7.47
C ILE A 151 18.68 13.97 8.84
N ASP A 152 18.27 15.24 8.99
CA ASP A 152 18.35 15.97 10.24
C ASP A 152 17.48 15.26 11.30
N PRO A 153 18.02 14.88 12.48
CA PRO A 153 17.25 14.26 13.56
C PRO A 153 16.00 15.05 14.00
N ALA A 154 15.93 16.36 13.73
CA ALA A 154 14.74 17.18 13.96
C ALA A 154 13.50 16.71 13.16
N TRP A 155 13.69 15.94 12.08
CA TRP A 155 12.60 15.28 11.37
C TRP A 155 12.02 14.07 12.11
N VAL A 156 12.58 13.65 13.25
CA VAL A 156 12.06 12.57 14.11
C VAL A 156 11.55 11.34 13.30
N PRO A 157 12.43 10.64 12.55
CA PRO A 157 12.02 9.52 11.71
C PRO A 157 11.32 8.42 12.52
N ARG A 158 10.22 7.91 12.00
CA ARG A 158 9.51 6.74 12.54
C ARG A 158 9.36 5.72 11.41
N THR A 159 9.66 4.46 11.67
CA THR A 159 9.61 3.41 10.65
C THR A 159 8.65 2.32 11.06
N GLN A 160 8.06 1.68 10.06
CA GLN A 160 7.11 0.59 10.24
C GLN A 160 5.94 0.96 11.18
N SER A 161 5.50 2.22 11.09
CA SER A 161 4.43 2.77 11.92
C SER A 161 3.08 2.22 11.50
N LYS A 162 2.31 1.69 12.45
CA LYS A 162 0.93 1.25 12.20
C LYS A 162 0.02 2.47 12.08
N ALA A 163 -0.73 2.53 10.98
CA ALA A 163 -1.82 3.48 10.78
C ALA A 163 -3.14 2.70 10.69
N ALA A 164 -4.08 3.01 11.57
CA ALA A 164 -5.38 2.35 11.60
C ALA A 164 -6.50 3.38 11.80
N ALA A 165 -7.54 3.26 11.00
CA ALA A 165 -8.80 3.98 11.17
C ALA A 165 -9.87 2.96 11.58
N VAL A 166 -10.49 3.21 12.74
CA VAL A 166 -11.52 2.37 13.32
C VAL A 166 -12.86 3.11 13.23
N PHE A 167 -13.88 2.42 12.76
CA PHE A 167 -15.21 2.97 12.49
C PHE A 167 -16.31 2.05 13.03
N ALA A 168 -17.52 2.59 13.13
CA ALA A 168 -18.72 1.86 13.52
C ALA A 168 -18.52 1.07 14.83
N ASP A 169 -18.04 1.75 15.86
CA ASP A 169 -17.76 1.17 17.19
C ASP A 169 -16.81 -0.04 17.15
N GLY A 170 -15.88 -0.07 16.20
CA GLY A 170 -14.92 -1.17 16.02
C GLY A 170 -15.37 -2.27 15.08
N ALA A 171 -16.58 -2.17 14.49
CA ALA A 171 -17.07 -3.16 13.53
C ALA A 171 -16.34 -3.12 12.18
N VAL A 172 -15.67 -2.01 11.85
CA VAL A 172 -14.84 -1.89 10.64
C VAL A 172 -13.48 -1.32 11.02
N VAL A 173 -12.42 -2.00 10.58
CA VAL A 173 -11.03 -1.60 10.81
C VAL A 173 -10.28 -1.55 9.49
N CYS A 174 -9.76 -0.38 9.16
CA CYS A 174 -8.90 -0.16 7.99
C CYS A 174 -7.49 0.12 8.47
N SER A 175 -6.50 -0.61 7.97
CA SER A 175 -5.14 -0.51 8.53
C SER A 175 -4.04 -0.74 7.50
N GLY A 176 -2.87 -0.19 7.78
CA GLY A 176 -1.64 -0.52 7.08
C GLY A 176 -0.41 -0.14 7.89
N ILE A 177 0.76 -0.45 7.33
CA ILE A 177 2.06 -0.15 7.93
C ILE A 177 2.73 0.85 7.01
N ILE A 178 3.05 2.03 7.53
CA ILE A 178 3.78 3.06 6.81
C ILE A 178 5.26 2.75 6.97
N ASP A 179 5.99 2.65 5.85
CA ASP A 179 7.40 2.27 5.89
C ASP A 179 8.24 3.33 6.61
N VAL A 180 8.06 4.60 6.25
CA VAL A 180 8.72 5.74 6.90
C VAL A 180 7.76 6.92 7.05
N GLU A 181 7.68 7.46 8.27
CA GLU A 181 7.16 8.79 8.57
C GLU A 181 8.31 9.71 8.95
N LEU A 182 8.31 10.92 8.40
CA LEU A 182 9.24 12.00 8.73
C LEU A 182 8.41 13.22 9.14
N GLY A 183 8.82 13.91 10.19
CA GLY A 183 8.16 15.10 10.69
C GLY A 183 6.84 14.79 11.42
N GLY A 184 5.88 15.69 11.26
CA GLY A 184 4.56 15.63 11.87
C GLY A 184 4.48 16.39 13.20
N PRO A 185 3.34 16.31 13.90
CA PRO A 185 3.05 17.12 15.09
C PRO A 185 4.14 17.07 16.17
N SER A 186 4.74 15.89 16.41
CA SER A 186 5.79 15.72 17.42
C SER A 186 7.12 16.39 17.05
N ALA A 187 7.36 16.63 15.76
CA ALA A 187 8.58 17.24 15.24
C ALA A 187 8.43 18.76 15.02
N GLY A 188 7.20 19.30 15.04
CA GLY A 188 6.94 20.70 14.76
C GLY A 188 7.18 21.11 13.30
N VAL A 189 7.30 20.13 12.39
CA VAL A 189 7.44 20.33 10.94
C VAL A 189 6.37 19.51 10.20
N PRO A 190 5.98 19.90 8.98
CA PRO A 190 5.00 19.16 8.20
C PRO A 190 5.37 17.68 8.05
N GLY A 191 4.37 16.80 8.18
CA GLY A 191 4.59 15.35 8.03
C GLY A 191 4.86 14.95 6.58
N VAL A 192 5.74 13.99 6.36
CA VAL A 192 5.97 13.34 5.07
C VAL A 192 5.96 11.84 5.30
N ILE A 193 5.18 11.13 4.50
CA ILE A 193 5.24 9.67 4.47
C ILE A 193 5.97 9.20 3.23
N VAL A 194 6.77 8.14 3.36
CA VAL A 194 7.49 7.53 2.25
C VAL A 194 7.21 6.04 2.23
N GLU A 195 6.58 5.59 1.15
CA GLU A 195 6.46 4.17 0.82
C GLU A 195 7.74 3.70 0.13
N VAL A 196 8.34 2.64 0.66
CA VAL A 196 9.58 2.05 0.17
C VAL A 196 9.24 0.82 -0.66
N LYS A 197 9.74 0.78 -1.89
CA LYS A 197 9.44 -0.32 -2.82
C LYS A 197 10.71 -0.90 -3.40
N SER A 198 10.87 -2.22 -3.29
CA SER A 198 11.98 -2.92 -3.93
C SER A 198 11.77 -3.05 -5.45
N GLY A 199 10.52 -3.19 -5.91
CA GLY A 199 10.18 -3.41 -7.32
C GLY A 199 10.31 -2.18 -8.23
N LYS A 200 9.73 -2.28 -9.44
CA LYS A 200 9.62 -1.13 -10.36
C LYS A 200 8.40 -0.28 -10.01
N PRO A 201 8.39 1.02 -10.36
CA PRO A 201 7.20 1.86 -10.22
C PRO A 201 6.03 1.33 -11.04
N VAL A 202 4.86 1.20 -10.42
CA VAL A 202 3.58 0.94 -11.08
C VAL A 202 2.50 1.86 -10.53
N ALA A 203 1.44 2.11 -11.31
CA ALA A 203 0.38 3.05 -10.95
C ALA A 203 -0.29 2.71 -9.60
N ALA A 204 -0.46 1.42 -9.29
CA ALA A 204 -1.03 0.96 -8.03
C ALA A 204 -0.27 1.49 -6.80
N HIS A 205 1.06 1.63 -6.86
CA HIS A 205 1.85 2.16 -5.74
C HIS A 205 1.45 3.60 -5.37
N GLN A 206 0.95 4.39 -6.32
CA GLN A 206 0.47 5.74 -6.03
C GLN A 206 -0.78 5.72 -5.15
N ALA A 207 -1.76 4.90 -5.53
CA ALA A 207 -3.00 4.76 -4.79
C ALA A 207 -2.75 4.21 -3.37
N GLU A 208 -1.74 3.36 -3.20
CA GLU A 208 -1.30 2.90 -1.87
C GLU A 208 -0.75 4.04 -1.01
N ALA A 209 0.14 4.88 -1.56
CA ALA A 209 0.66 6.05 -0.85
C ALA A 209 -0.47 7.01 -0.44
N TYR A 210 -1.49 7.17 -1.29
CA TYR A 210 -2.63 8.04 -1.00
C TYR A 210 -3.49 7.50 0.15
N LEU A 211 -3.68 6.17 0.22
CA LEU A 211 -4.35 5.53 1.34
C LEU A 211 -3.61 5.80 2.65
N TYR A 212 -2.28 5.72 2.66
CA TYR A 212 -1.51 6.04 3.86
C TYR A 212 -1.63 7.51 4.26
N GLY A 213 -1.66 8.43 3.29
CA GLY A 213 -1.94 9.85 3.56
C GLY A 213 -3.28 10.05 4.28
N LEU A 214 -4.33 9.37 3.81
CA LEU A 214 -5.64 9.37 4.47
C LEU A 214 -5.61 8.71 5.85
N LEU A 215 -5.02 7.52 6.00
CA LEU A 215 -4.98 6.83 7.29
C LEU A 215 -4.21 7.65 8.33
N LEU A 216 -3.14 8.32 7.93
CA LEU A 216 -2.38 9.21 8.80
C LEU A 216 -3.20 10.45 9.18
N ALA A 217 -3.84 11.11 8.21
CA ALA A 217 -4.72 12.25 8.45
C ALA A 217 -5.84 11.92 9.44
N LEU A 218 -6.47 10.75 9.27
CA LEU A 218 -7.50 10.27 10.19
C LEU A 218 -6.92 9.95 11.57
N ARG A 219 -5.75 9.32 11.66
CA ARG A 219 -5.10 8.94 12.93
C ARG A 219 -4.77 10.18 13.77
N ASP A 220 -4.18 11.19 13.14
CA ASP A 220 -3.57 12.33 13.83
C ASP A 220 -4.47 13.57 13.86
N GLY A 221 -5.56 13.59 13.08
CA GLY A 221 -6.41 14.78 12.89
C GLY A 221 -5.75 15.85 12.00
N LEU A 222 -4.56 15.58 11.48
CA LEU A 222 -3.76 16.48 10.66
C LEU A 222 -3.20 15.72 9.46
N ALA A 223 -3.40 16.27 8.26
CA ALA A 223 -2.84 15.67 7.05
C ALA A 223 -1.31 15.82 7.00
N PRO A 224 -0.55 14.81 6.54
CA PRO A 224 0.84 15.03 6.17
C PRO A 224 0.91 16.06 5.04
N GLY A 225 2.00 16.82 4.93
CA GLY A 225 2.23 17.74 3.81
C GLY A 225 2.51 17.00 2.49
N ALA A 226 3.10 15.80 2.54
CA ALA A 226 3.34 15.01 1.33
C ALA A 226 3.28 13.50 1.57
N VAL A 227 2.94 12.79 0.50
CA VAL A 227 3.15 11.35 0.38
C VAL A 227 4.18 11.11 -0.71
N ALA A 228 5.10 10.17 -0.49
CA ALA A 228 6.15 9.89 -1.43
C ALA A 228 6.36 8.39 -1.62
N ARG A 229 7.00 8.06 -2.74
CA ARG A 229 7.45 6.69 -3.03
C ARG A 229 8.93 6.75 -3.32
N TRP A 230 9.68 5.80 -2.77
CA TRP A 230 11.10 5.65 -3.03
C TRP A 230 11.40 4.24 -3.52
N TYR A 231 12.28 4.18 -4.52
CA TYR A 231 12.78 2.94 -5.09
C TYR A 231 14.31 2.97 -5.05
N PRO A 232 14.98 1.84 -4.78
CA PRO A 232 16.44 1.78 -4.85
C PRO A 232 16.96 2.33 -6.19
N GLY A 233 17.87 3.30 -6.10
CA GLY A 233 18.48 3.95 -7.27
C GLY A 233 17.62 5.03 -7.96
N SER A 234 16.48 5.41 -7.38
CA SER A 234 15.64 6.50 -7.89
C SER A 234 15.64 7.74 -6.99
N ASP A 235 15.17 8.84 -7.56
CA ASP A 235 14.74 10.00 -6.77
C ASP A 235 13.42 9.71 -6.04
N LEU A 236 13.14 10.55 -5.04
CA LEU A 236 11.89 10.50 -4.28
C LEU A 236 10.74 11.02 -5.14
N ALA A 237 9.75 10.16 -5.41
CA ALA A 237 8.55 10.52 -6.16
C ALA A 237 7.47 11.03 -5.20
N ALA A 238 7.59 12.30 -4.80
CA ALA A 238 6.69 12.96 -3.84
C ALA A 238 5.49 13.64 -4.52
N VAL A 239 4.36 13.64 -3.81
CA VAL A 239 3.12 14.34 -4.18
C VAL A 239 2.61 15.08 -2.94
N ALA A 240 2.32 16.37 -3.10
CA ALA A 240 1.67 17.18 -2.07
C ALA A 240 0.30 16.59 -1.71
N VAL A 241 0.01 16.50 -0.42
CA VAL A 241 -1.32 16.08 0.03
C VAL A 241 -2.27 17.27 -0.10
N SER A 242 -3.42 17.01 -0.71
CA SER A 242 -4.48 17.98 -0.93
C SER A 242 -5.83 17.37 -0.56
N GLU A 243 -6.86 18.21 -0.42
CA GLU A 243 -8.23 17.79 -0.20
C GLU A 243 -8.69 16.73 -1.22
N GLY A 244 -8.45 16.99 -2.52
CA GLY A 244 -8.84 16.07 -3.59
C GLY A 244 -8.09 14.72 -3.56
N LEU A 245 -6.84 14.70 -3.06
CA LEU A 245 -6.11 13.44 -2.85
C LEU A 245 -6.77 12.62 -1.74
N LEU A 246 -7.08 13.26 -0.61
CA LEU A 246 -7.72 12.60 0.53
C LEU A 246 -9.15 12.15 0.20
N GLU A 247 -9.93 12.97 -0.52
CA GLU A 247 -11.27 12.62 -1.00
C GLU A 247 -11.25 11.41 -1.95
N SER A 248 -10.28 11.38 -2.87
CA SER A 248 -10.08 10.24 -3.78
C SER A 248 -9.74 8.96 -3.02
N ALA A 249 -8.84 9.05 -2.03
CA ALA A 249 -8.50 7.92 -1.17
C ALA A 249 -9.71 7.46 -0.31
N ALA A 250 -10.51 8.39 0.21
CA ALA A 250 -11.69 8.10 1.02
C ALA A 250 -12.76 7.39 0.18
N THR A 251 -13.07 7.92 -1.00
CA THR A 251 -14.02 7.30 -1.96
C THR A 251 -13.61 5.86 -2.30
N ARG A 252 -12.32 5.63 -2.51
CA ARG A 252 -11.79 4.29 -2.78
C ARG A 252 -11.97 3.36 -1.57
N LEU A 253 -11.73 3.87 -0.36
CA LEU A 253 -11.92 3.13 0.88
C LEU A 253 -13.39 2.78 1.14
N GLU A 254 -14.32 3.70 0.89
CA GLU A 254 -15.76 3.45 0.99
C GLU A 254 -16.22 2.31 0.10
N ARG A 255 -15.82 2.35 -1.18
CA ARG A 255 -16.12 1.29 -2.15
C ARG A 255 -15.54 -0.04 -1.67
N ALA A 256 -14.32 -0.04 -1.14
CA ALA A 256 -13.70 -1.25 -0.61
C ALA A 256 -14.46 -1.81 0.59
N MET A 257 -14.89 -0.99 1.55
CA MET A 257 -15.68 -1.42 2.72
C MET A 257 -16.98 -2.10 2.30
N LEU A 258 -17.75 -1.49 1.41
CA LEU A 258 -19.03 -2.02 0.95
C LEU A 258 -18.87 -3.30 0.13
N ARG A 259 -17.98 -3.29 -0.88
CA ARG A 259 -17.72 -4.46 -1.72
C ARG A 259 -17.24 -5.62 -0.86
N TRP A 260 -16.36 -5.36 0.10
CA TRP A 260 -15.84 -6.40 0.99
C TRP A 260 -16.92 -6.97 1.91
N ALA A 261 -17.77 -6.12 2.49
CA ALA A 261 -18.92 -6.57 3.29
C ALA A 261 -19.85 -7.50 2.52
N GLU A 262 -20.19 -7.15 1.28
CA GLU A 262 -21.03 -7.99 0.41
C GLU A 262 -20.37 -9.33 0.06
N LEU A 263 -19.07 -9.31 -0.24
CA LEU A 263 -18.30 -10.53 -0.55
C LEU A 263 -18.25 -11.48 0.66
N LEU A 264 -18.05 -10.94 1.86
CA LEU A 264 -18.12 -11.71 3.11
C LEU A 264 -19.51 -12.33 3.34
N CYS A 265 -20.56 -11.70 2.80
CA CYS A 265 -21.94 -12.22 2.86
C CYS A 265 -22.30 -13.15 1.69
N GLY A 266 -21.31 -13.57 0.88
CA GLY A 266 -21.52 -14.56 -0.18
C GLY A 266 -21.96 -13.98 -1.52
N ARG A 267 -21.86 -12.66 -1.74
CA ARG A 267 -22.00 -12.10 -3.08
C ARG A 267 -20.96 -12.74 -4.01
N THR A 268 -21.36 -13.13 -5.21
CA THR A 268 -20.43 -13.66 -6.23
C THR A 268 -19.37 -12.59 -6.58
N PRO A 269 -18.07 -12.93 -6.53
CA PRO A 269 -17.01 -11.99 -6.86
C PRO A 269 -16.98 -11.64 -8.33
N GLN A 270 -16.72 -10.37 -8.62
CA GLN A 270 -16.37 -9.90 -9.95
C GLN A 270 -14.92 -10.26 -10.27
N GLU A 271 -14.73 -10.88 -11.44
CA GLU A 271 -13.43 -11.30 -11.94
C GLU A 271 -12.90 -10.28 -12.96
N SER A 272 -11.59 -10.04 -12.92
CA SER A 272 -10.89 -9.24 -13.91
C SER A 272 -9.53 -9.87 -14.20
N SER A 273 -9.24 -10.08 -15.49
CA SER A 273 -7.95 -10.59 -15.97
C SER A 273 -6.90 -9.49 -15.91
N GLY A 274 -5.68 -9.83 -15.48
CA GLY A 274 -4.57 -8.90 -15.48
C GLY A 274 -3.27 -9.53 -14.97
N PRO A 275 -2.17 -8.77 -14.90
CA PRO A 275 -0.89 -9.27 -14.41
C PRO A 275 -0.98 -9.88 -13.00
N TRP A 276 -1.92 -9.40 -12.18
CA TRP A 276 -2.17 -9.90 -10.83
C TRP A 276 -2.66 -11.35 -10.76
N CYS A 277 -3.13 -11.93 -11.87
CA CYS A 277 -3.53 -13.33 -11.93
C CYS A 277 -2.37 -14.27 -11.59
N GLY A 278 -1.12 -13.91 -11.93
CA GLY A 278 0.06 -14.73 -11.60
C GLY A 278 0.29 -14.90 -10.10
N TRP A 279 -0.19 -13.98 -9.26
CA TRP A 279 -0.07 -14.01 -7.80
C TRP A 279 -1.41 -14.32 -7.10
N CYS A 280 -2.44 -14.70 -7.84
CA CYS A 280 -3.73 -15.08 -7.27
C CYS A 280 -3.67 -16.53 -6.76
N PRO A 281 -4.08 -16.83 -5.52
CA PRO A 281 -4.15 -18.22 -5.04
C PRO A 281 -5.09 -19.10 -5.89
N ASP A 282 -6.09 -18.48 -6.52
CA ASP A 282 -7.06 -19.14 -7.39
C ASP A 282 -6.59 -19.26 -8.86
N ASN A 283 -5.33 -18.95 -9.18
CA ASN A 283 -4.88 -18.82 -10.58
C ASN A 283 -5.10 -20.09 -11.41
N GLU A 284 -4.98 -21.30 -10.85
CA GLU A 284 -5.12 -22.56 -11.60
C GLU A 284 -6.58 -22.86 -11.95
N VAL A 285 -7.50 -22.36 -11.12
CA VAL A 285 -8.95 -22.69 -11.16
C VAL A 285 -9.82 -21.53 -11.66
N CYS A 286 -9.29 -20.31 -11.74
CA CYS A 286 -10.00 -19.13 -12.21
C CYS A 286 -10.04 -19.07 -13.73
N PRO A 287 -11.22 -18.94 -14.38
CA PRO A 287 -11.30 -18.79 -15.83
C PRO A 287 -10.59 -17.52 -16.35
N SER A 288 -10.72 -16.39 -15.65
CA SER A 288 -10.09 -15.13 -16.04
C SER A 288 -8.56 -15.13 -15.97
N SER A 289 -7.92 -16.09 -15.28
CA SER A 289 -6.45 -16.20 -15.28
C SER A 289 -5.88 -16.73 -16.61
N ARG A 290 -6.74 -17.37 -17.43
CA ARG A 290 -6.36 -17.98 -18.70
C ARG A 290 -6.60 -17.06 -19.90
N VAL A 291 -7.21 -15.91 -19.67
CA VAL A 291 -7.45 -14.89 -20.70
C VAL A 291 -6.18 -14.04 -20.82
N ASP A 292 -5.69 -13.87 -22.05
CA ASP A 292 -4.55 -13.00 -22.32
C ASP A 292 -4.92 -11.56 -21.91
N PRO A 293 -4.18 -10.91 -20.99
CA PRO A 293 -4.46 -9.54 -20.54
C PRO A 293 -4.41 -8.49 -21.65
N GLY A 294 -3.98 -8.85 -22.88
CA GLY A 294 -4.04 -8.00 -24.07
C GLY A 294 -5.24 -8.22 -25.01
N ALA A 295 -6.16 -9.15 -24.71
CA ALA A 295 -7.34 -9.36 -25.55
C ALA A 295 -8.38 -8.25 -25.30
N PRO A 296 -8.84 -7.52 -26.33
CA PRO A 296 -9.91 -6.55 -26.15
C PRO A 296 -11.17 -7.25 -25.62
N ALA A 297 -11.81 -6.64 -24.63
CA ALA A 297 -13.06 -7.12 -24.07
C ALA A 297 -14.14 -7.15 -25.18
N GLY A 298 -14.56 -8.35 -25.58
CA GLY A 298 -15.79 -8.59 -26.33
C GLY A 298 -15.75 -8.23 -27.82
N ALA A 299 -15.27 -9.15 -28.66
CA ALA A 299 -15.80 -9.28 -30.01
C ALA A 299 -17.08 -10.14 -29.96
N GLU A 300 -18.17 -9.57 -29.46
CA GLU A 300 -19.52 -10.05 -29.73
C GLU A 300 -20.36 -8.87 -30.23
N GLY A 301 -20.63 -8.88 -31.55
CA GLY A 301 -21.68 -8.08 -32.18
C GLY A 301 -21.17 -6.88 -32.98
N ASP A 302 -20.83 -7.13 -34.25
CA ASP A 302 -20.80 -6.11 -35.29
C ASP A 302 -22.16 -5.40 -35.37
N LEU A 303 -22.21 -4.14 -34.95
CA LEU A 303 -23.18 -3.17 -35.45
C LEU A 303 -22.41 -1.87 -35.72
N GLU A 304 -22.05 -1.70 -36.99
CA GLU A 304 -21.49 -0.48 -37.56
C GLU A 304 -22.40 0.72 -37.25
N PHE A 305 -21.84 1.76 -36.63
CA PHE A 305 -22.38 3.10 -36.70
C PHE A 305 -21.21 4.04 -36.99
N GLU A 306 -20.98 4.31 -38.27
CA GLU A 306 -20.10 5.39 -38.70
C GLU A 306 -20.76 6.73 -38.32
N ALA A 307 -20.14 7.46 -37.39
CA ALA A 307 -20.40 8.87 -37.20
C ALA A 307 -19.09 9.62 -37.42
N GLU A 308 -19.03 10.29 -38.57
CA GLU A 308 -17.93 11.14 -39.04
C GLU A 308 -17.79 12.36 -38.11
N PHE A 309 -16.61 12.53 -37.53
CA PHE A 309 -16.28 13.68 -36.67
C PHE A 309 -16.00 14.92 -37.53
N ASP A 310 -16.81 15.98 -37.36
CA ASP A 310 -16.64 17.28 -38.01
C ASP A 310 -15.99 18.29 -37.05
N PRO A 311 -14.71 18.64 -37.22
CA PRO A 311 -13.97 19.48 -36.30
C PRO A 311 -14.38 20.97 -36.32
N GLU A 312 -15.29 21.41 -37.18
CA GLU A 312 -15.73 22.81 -37.26
C GLU A 312 -17.04 23.10 -36.48
N ARG A 313 -17.71 22.08 -35.92
CA ARG A 313 -18.98 22.27 -35.17
C ARG A 313 -18.93 21.98 -33.67
N ASP A 314 -17.92 21.26 -33.19
CA ASP A 314 -17.89 20.75 -31.80
C ASP A 314 -16.81 21.40 -30.90
N TRP A 315 -16.57 22.71 -31.09
CA TRP A 315 -15.88 23.57 -30.10
C TRP A 315 -16.87 24.55 -29.45
#